data_AF-A0A841HFA3-F1
#
_entry.id   AF-A0A841HFA3-F1
#
_cell.length_a   1.000
_cell.length_b   1.000
_cell.length_c   1.000
_cell.angle_alpha   90.00
_cell.angle_beta   90.00
_cell.angle_gamma   90.00
#
_symmetry.space_group_name_H-M   'P 1'
#
loop_
_entity.id
_entity.type
_entity.pdbx_description
1 polymer ?
#
loop_
_entity_poly.entity_id
_entity_poly.type
_entity_poly.pdbx_seq_one_letter_code
_entity_poly.pdbx_strand_id
1 'polypeptide(L)'
;MDRTCPLEFIFASHLVVVAIATLSGSRLTVACLFIIDAALTMIRILYERLAAGRPQTGSPPATDPYNLFKDLHDAVVDKRGRVPVPGSMPPVYPRNIPYVVESCVILYPLLVVAFPVWLFSPSGTLSVLAIPGIGIIAAKHFVFIQARESAGVYETASSRRIRRNRSLLLVALLSGGAVAVLSAVSTPATTMVAAMAVAAPWVLFDCRQAGLGPWFPVIEGDAVDRPVSAPRGQPYTTFAHDKRGVRQHAFGGGFAYALDAGFSVMLLSGILAISARAVWLVLVMVVLLPVFLILPASALVMWIGESHVEYRLYDNGIVAYDTYLNTVQWVAPVEAFVFS
;
A
#
# COMPACT_ATOMS: atom_id res chain seq x y z
N MET A 1 11.79 7.57 27.55
CA MET A 1 11.44 7.01 26.22
C MET A 1 10.69 8.09 25.48
N ASP A 2 11.41 8.96 24.78
CA ASP A 2 10.80 10.01 23.97
C ASP A 2 10.10 9.36 22.78
N ARG A 3 8.78 9.21 22.90
CA ARG A 3 7.89 8.96 21.77
C ARG A 3 7.86 10.24 20.95
N THR A 4 8.89 10.48 20.14
CA THR A 4 8.95 11.63 19.23
C THR A 4 7.89 11.45 18.15
N CYS A 5 6.67 11.87 18.48
CA CYS A 5 5.60 12.02 17.51
C CYS A 5 6.12 12.95 16.39
N PRO A 6 5.91 12.63 15.10
CA PRO A 6 6.41 13.45 13.98
C PRO A 6 5.68 14.80 13.83
N LEU A 7 5.11 15.32 14.91
CA LEU A 7 4.24 16.49 14.99
C LEU A 7 4.95 17.72 14.39
N GLU A 8 6.20 17.96 14.77
CA GLU A 8 7.02 19.05 14.22
C GLU A 8 7.14 18.97 12.69
N PHE A 9 7.38 17.77 12.14
CA PHE A 9 7.47 17.56 10.69
C PHE A 9 6.11 17.68 9.98
N ILE A 10 5.02 17.27 10.63
CA ILE A 10 3.65 17.47 10.10
C ILE A 10 3.38 18.97 9.97
N PHE A 11 3.59 19.76 11.01
CA PHE A 11 3.33 21.21 10.95
C PHE A 11 4.33 21.93 10.02
N ALA A 12 5.61 21.59 10.08
CA ALA A 12 6.64 22.21 9.25
C ALA A 12 6.38 22.00 7.75
N SER A 13 6.02 20.79 7.33
CA SER A 13 5.72 20.51 5.92
C SER A 13 4.57 21.34 5.37
N HIS A 14 3.47 21.47 6.12
CA HIS A 14 2.31 22.26 5.69
C HIS A 14 2.59 23.76 5.75
N LEU A 15 3.32 24.22 6.77
CA LEU A 15 3.76 25.61 6.88
C LEU A 15 4.67 26.00 5.70
N VAL A 16 5.54 25.10 5.25
CA VAL A 16 6.38 25.30 4.06
C VAL A 16 5.52 25.41 2.80
N VAL A 17 4.50 24.56 2.62
CA VAL A 17 3.59 24.67 1.46
C VAL A 17 2.87 26.04 1.46
N VAL A 18 2.42 26.50 2.63
CA VAL A 18 1.80 27.83 2.77
C VAL A 18 2.81 28.95 2.49
N ALA A 19 4.04 28.86 3.01
CA ALA A 19 5.09 29.84 2.73
C ALA A 19 5.44 29.91 1.24
N ILE A 20 5.51 28.75 0.56
CA ILE A 20 5.71 28.68 -0.89
C ILE A 20 4.53 29.33 -1.62
N ALA A 21 3.30 29.13 -1.16
CA ALA A 21 2.13 29.80 -1.72
C ALA A 21 2.24 31.33 -1.62
N THR A 22 2.66 31.84 -0.46
CA THR A 22 2.87 33.28 -0.22
C THR A 22 3.99 33.85 -1.09
N LEU A 23 5.14 33.17 -1.16
CA LEU A 23 6.33 33.67 -1.85
C LEU A 23 6.24 33.55 -3.37
N SER A 24 5.66 32.45 -3.87
CA SER A 24 5.58 32.20 -5.32
C SER A 24 4.32 32.78 -5.95
N GLY A 25 3.22 32.90 -5.20
CA GLY A 25 1.88 33.19 -5.73
C GLY A 25 1.35 32.14 -6.72
N SER A 26 2.11 31.06 -6.97
CA SER A 26 1.84 30.10 -8.04
C SER A 26 0.88 29.00 -7.57
N ARG A 27 -0.37 29.09 -8.04
CA ARG A 27 -1.42 28.09 -7.81
C ARG A 27 -1.02 26.71 -8.31
N LEU A 28 -0.35 26.65 -9.47
CA LEU A 28 0.17 25.42 -10.05
C LEU A 28 1.19 24.76 -9.11
N THR A 29 2.15 25.54 -8.59
CA THR A 29 3.17 25.03 -7.66
C THR A 29 2.53 24.40 -6.43
N VAL A 30 1.59 25.11 -5.80
CA VAL A 30 0.91 24.64 -4.59
C VAL A 30 0.08 23.39 -4.89
N ALA A 31 -0.64 23.35 -6.01
CA ALA A 31 -1.41 22.18 -6.42
C ALA A 31 -0.51 20.96 -6.64
N CYS A 32 0.63 21.13 -7.33
CA CYS A 32 1.61 20.07 -7.51
C CYS A 32 2.17 19.56 -6.18
N LEU A 33 2.44 20.42 -5.20
CA LEU A 33 2.90 19.99 -3.87
C LEU A 33 1.86 19.13 -3.16
N PHE A 34 0.57 19.48 -3.20
CA PHE A 34 -0.49 18.65 -2.63
C PHE A 34 -0.69 17.33 -3.38
N ILE A 35 -0.56 17.32 -4.71
CA ILE A 35 -0.61 16.09 -5.50
C ILE A 35 0.57 15.17 -5.14
N ILE A 36 1.77 15.72 -4.99
CA ILE A 36 2.96 14.98 -4.59
C ILE A 36 2.81 14.45 -3.16
N ASP A 37 2.32 15.25 -2.22
CA ASP A 37 2.05 14.80 -0.85
C ASP A 37 1.00 13.67 -0.84
N ALA A 38 -0.03 13.76 -1.66
CA ALA A 38 -1.01 12.69 -1.85
C ALA A 38 -0.38 11.42 -2.40
N ALA A 39 0.42 11.51 -3.46
CA ALA A 39 1.12 10.36 -4.03
C ALA A 39 2.04 9.68 -3.00
N LEU A 40 2.84 10.46 -2.29
CA LEU A 40 3.72 9.94 -1.23
C LEU A 40 2.94 9.36 -0.06
N THR A 41 1.79 9.94 0.30
CA THR A 41 0.90 9.38 1.32
C THR A 41 0.32 8.05 0.90
N MET A 42 -0.12 7.91 -0.35
CA MET A 42 -0.62 6.64 -0.89
C MET A 42 0.49 5.59 -0.87
N ILE A 43 1.68 5.92 -1.37
CA ILE A 43 2.86 5.03 -1.35
C ILE A 43 3.18 4.62 0.09
N ARG A 44 3.23 5.57 1.04
CA ARG A 44 3.46 5.29 2.45
C ARG A 44 2.41 4.33 3.01
N ILE A 45 1.12 4.57 2.77
CA ILE A 45 0.04 3.69 3.26
C ILE A 45 0.19 2.27 2.72
N LEU A 46 0.45 2.12 1.42
CA LEU A 46 0.64 0.81 0.80
C LEU A 46 1.87 0.11 1.36
N TYR A 47 2.97 0.83 1.54
CA TYR A 47 4.19 0.33 2.15
C TYR A 47 3.99 -0.10 3.60
N GLU A 48 3.35 0.72 4.43
CA GLU A 48 3.05 0.39 5.83
C GLU A 48 2.22 -0.89 5.95
N ARG A 49 1.35 -1.18 4.97
CA ARG A 49 0.60 -2.44 4.91
C ARG A 49 1.48 -3.63 4.54
N LEU A 50 2.44 -3.45 3.64
CA LEU A 50 3.44 -4.50 3.35
C LEU A 50 4.29 -4.80 4.59
N ALA A 51 4.67 -3.76 5.34
CA ALA A 51 5.48 -3.86 6.55
C ALA A 51 4.72 -4.40 7.77
N ALA A 52 3.40 -4.57 7.69
CA ALA A 52 2.59 -4.94 8.84
C ALA A 52 2.76 -6.41 9.27
N GLY A 53 2.58 -6.65 10.57
CA GLY A 53 2.59 -7.98 11.17
C GLY A 53 1.43 -8.86 10.71
N ARG A 54 1.34 -10.06 11.31
CA ARG A 54 0.41 -11.09 10.84
C ARG A 54 -1.04 -10.64 11.03
N PRO A 55 -1.93 -10.86 10.04
CA PRO A 55 -3.36 -10.68 10.25
C PRO A 55 -3.89 -11.67 11.31
N GLN A 56 -4.93 -11.27 12.05
CA GLN A 56 -5.57 -12.15 13.03
C GLN A 56 -6.09 -13.43 12.35
N THR A 57 -5.82 -14.59 12.95
CA THR A 57 -6.23 -15.91 12.46
C THR A 57 -7.76 -16.05 12.46
N GLY A 58 -8.31 -16.76 11.47
CA GLY A 58 -9.71 -17.20 11.46
C GLY A 58 -10.76 -16.20 10.97
N SER A 59 -10.37 -14.99 10.52
CA SER A 59 -11.30 -14.05 9.91
C SER A 59 -11.11 -14.03 8.38
N PRO A 60 -12.16 -14.12 7.55
CA PRO A 60 -12.03 -13.92 6.09
C PRO A 60 -11.42 -12.55 5.78
N PRO A 61 -10.70 -12.37 4.64
CA PRO A 61 -10.17 -11.07 4.24
C PRO A 61 -11.29 -10.03 4.27
N ALA A 62 -11.12 -8.97 5.08
CA ALA A 62 -12.18 -7.98 5.34
C ALA A 62 -12.50 -7.10 4.12
N THR A 63 -11.67 -7.16 3.09
CA THR A 63 -11.64 -6.24 1.96
C THR A 63 -12.24 -6.83 0.69
N ASP A 64 -12.43 -8.15 0.65
CA ASP A 64 -12.87 -8.89 -0.53
C ASP A 64 -14.25 -9.54 -0.31
N PRO A 65 -15.34 -8.75 -0.31
CA PRO A 65 -16.69 -9.29 -0.11
C PRO A 65 -17.14 -10.23 -1.24
N TYR A 66 -16.41 -10.24 -2.36
CA TYR A 66 -16.74 -11.03 -3.55
C TYR A 66 -15.76 -12.20 -3.78
N ASN A 67 -14.78 -12.40 -2.89
CA ASN A 67 -13.69 -13.39 -3.07
C ASN A 67 -12.89 -13.23 -4.39
N LEU A 68 -12.85 -12.01 -4.96
CA LEU A 68 -12.11 -11.60 -6.15
C LEU A 68 -10.58 -11.81 -6.08
N PHE A 69 -9.99 -11.97 -4.90
CA PHE A 69 -8.55 -12.16 -4.69
C PHE A 69 -8.27 -13.36 -3.79
N LYS A 70 -9.26 -14.25 -3.59
CA LYS A 70 -9.14 -15.38 -2.67
C LYS A 70 -7.91 -16.24 -2.95
N ASP A 71 -7.64 -16.62 -4.20
CA ASP A 71 -6.49 -17.50 -4.48
C ASP A 71 -5.16 -16.78 -4.25
N LEU A 72 -5.09 -15.46 -4.52
CA LEU A 72 -3.91 -14.66 -4.18
C LEU A 72 -3.69 -14.64 -2.67
N HIS A 73 -4.77 -14.49 -1.89
CA HIS A 73 -4.68 -14.55 -0.44
C HIS A 73 -4.24 -15.94 0.02
N ASP A 74 -4.88 -17.01 -0.44
CA ASP A 74 -4.59 -18.39 -0.04
C ASP A 74 -3.13 -18.79 -0.36
N ALA A 75 -2.58 -18.30 -1.47
CA ALA A 75 -1.19 -18.57 -1.86
C ALA A 75 -0.14 -18.05 -0.87
N VAL A 76 -0.44 -16.99 -0.11
CA VAL A 76 0.55 -16.34 0.77
C VAL A 76 0.09 -16.06 2.19
N VAL A 77 -1.18 -16.31 2.56
CA VAL A 77 -1.74 -15.93 3.88
C VAL A 77 -0.98 -16.58 5.04
N ASP A 78 -0.57 -17.83 4.88
CA ASP A 78 0.18 -18.58 5.88
C ASP A 78 1.69 -18.47 5.71
N LYS A 79 2.15 -17.72 4.70
CA LYS A 79 3.57 -17.55 4.41
C LYS A 79 4.25 -16.78 5.53
N ARG A 80 5.32 -17.37 6.04
CA ARG A 80 6.20 -16.85 7.11
C ARG A 80 7.49 -16.31 6.54
N GLY A 81 8.10 -15.39 7.27
CA GLY A 81 9.33 -14.73 6.89
C GLY A 81 9.09 -13.34 6.30
N ARG A 82 10.17 -12.59 6.16
CA ARG A 82 10.16 -11.18 5.76
C ARG A 82 11.29 -10.91 4.78
N VAL A 83 11.03 -10.04 3.81
CA VAL A 83 12.05 -9.57 2.85
C VAL A 83 12.67 -8.30 3.42
N PRO A 84 14.00 -8.28 3.66
CA PRO A 84 14.66 -7.07 4.11
C PRO A 84 14.60 -6.00 3.02
N VAL A 85 14.30 -4.77 3.41
CA VAL A 85 14.37 -3.60 2.52
C VAL A 85 15.68 -2.86 2.82
N PRO A 86 16.47 -2.48 1.80
CA PRO A 86 17.69 -1.71 2.02
C PRO A 86 17.43 -0.39 2.76
N GLY A 87 18.38 -0.01 3.62
CA GLY A 87 18.29 1.20 4.44
C GLY A 87 17.61 0.95 5.79
N SER A 88 17.24 2.02 6.49
CA SER A 88 16.53 1.97 7.77
C SER A 88 15.04 1.66 7.64
N MET A 89 14.60 1.06 6.53
CA MET A 89 13.18 0.86 6.24
C MET A 89 12.70 -0.49 6.81
N PRO A 90 11.49 -0.56 7.39
CA PRO A 90 10.91 -1.80 7.86
C PRO A 90 10.94 -2.92 6.80
N PRO A 91 11.15 -4.18 7.20
CA PRO A 91 11.05 -5.30 6.29
C PRO A 91 9.60 -5.49 5.82
N VAL A 92 9.41 -6.05 4.64
CA VAL A 92 8.08 -6.30 4.06
C VAL A 92 7.72 -7.77 4.12
N TYR A 93 6.45 -8.07 4.35
CA TYR A 93 5.95 -9.45 4.42
C TYR A 93 5.21 -9.82 3.12
N PRO A 94 5.65 -10.86 2.38
CA PRO A 94 4.99 -11.27 1.15
C PRO A 94 3.50 -11.58 1.30
N ARG A 95 3.09 -12.10 2.46
CA ARG A 95 1.67 -12.34 2.81
C ARG A 95 0.77 -11.10 2.71
N ASN A 96 1.36 -9.91 2.75
CA ASN A 96 0.63 -8.65 2.72
C ASN A 96 0.43 -8.11 1.30
N ILE A 97 1.10 -8.68 0.29
CA ILE A 97 1.02 -8.20 -1.11
C ILE A 97 -0.43 -8.23 -1.64
N PRO A 98 -1.24 -9.29 -1.44
CA PRO A 98 -2.62 -9.31 -1.92
C PRO A 98 -3.45 -8.12 -1.42
N TYR A 99 -3.31 -7.74 -0.15
CA TYR A 99 -4.02 -6.59 0.43
C TYR A 99 -3.65 -5.25 -0.22
N VAL A 100 -2.40 -5.12 -0.69
CA VAL A 100 -1.94 -3.94 -1.43
C VAL A 100 -2.50 -3.93 -2.84
N VAL A 101 -2.46 -5.06 -3.54
CA VAL A 101 -3.01 -5.22 -4.89
C VAL A 101 -4.49 -4.87 -4.91
N GLU A 102 -5.26 -5.48 -4.02
CA GLU A 102 -6.68 -5.24 -3.85
C GLU A 102 -7.00 -3.76 -3.64
N SER A 103 -6.18 -3.09 -2.84
CA SER A 103 -6.41 -1.67 -2.53
C SER A 103 -6.10 -0.78 -3.70
N CYS A 104 -5.07 -1.09 -4.48
CA CYS A 104 -4.84 -0.40 -5.75
C CYS A 104 -6.04 -0.56 -6.69
N VAL A 105 -6.61 -1.76 -6.80
CA VAL A 105 -7.81 -2.03 -7.64
C VAL A 105 -9.01 -1.22 -7.17
N ILE A 106 -9.30 -1.20 -5.86
CA ILE A 106 -10.43 -0.45 -5.28
C ILE A 106 -10.28 1.07 -5.48
N LEU A 107 -9.06 1.60 -5.38
CA LEU A 107 -8.80 3.04 -5.42
C LEU A 107 -8.68 3.59 -6.82
N TYR A 108 -8.40 2.71 -7.76
CA TYR A 108 -8.12 3.12 -9.12
C TYR A 108 -9.26 3.91 -9.78
N PRO A 109 -10.56 3.57 -9.64
CA PRO A 109 -11.64 4.40 -10.18
C PRO A 109 -11.63 5.84 -9.65
N LEU A 110 -11.14 6.06 -8.43
CA LEU A 110 -10.98 7.39 -7.86
C LEU A 110 -9.76 8.11 -8.40
N LEU A 111 -8.68 7.39 -8.70
CA LEU A 111 -7.57 7.95 -9.48
C LEU A 111 -8.04 8.35 -10.87
N VAL A 112 -8.93 7.58 -11.52
CA VAL A 112 -9.51 7.95 -12.82
C VAL A 112 -10.35 9.24 -12.77
N VAL A 113 -10.89 9.63 -11.61
CA VAL A 113 -11.63 10.91 -11.43
C VAL A 113 -10.70 12.04 -10.96
N ALA A 114 -9.81 11.73 -10.02
CA ALA A 114 -8.82 12.68 -9.51
C ALA A 114 -7.80 13.06 -10.58
N PHE A 115 -7.45 12.15 -11.48
CA PHE A 115 -6.43 12.36 -12.51
C PHE A 115 -6.83 13.38 -13.57
N PRO A 116 -8.06 13.40 -14.12
CA PRO A 116 -8.56 14.53 -14.89
C PRO A 116 -8.51 15.84 -14.11
N VAL A 117 -8.93 15.85 -12.83
CA VAL A 117 -8.81 17.04 -11.97
C VAL A 117 -7.35 17.49 -11.87
N TRP A 118 -6.40 16.56 -11.75
CA TRP A 118 -4.96 16.83 -11.74
C TRP A 118 -4.43 17.28 -13.11
N LEU A 119 -4.99 16.77 -14.21
CA LEU A 119 -4.62 17.15 -15.58
C LEU A 119 -5.14 18.55 -15.94
N PHE A 120 -6.29 18.93 -15.37
CA PHE A 120 -6.85 20.28 -15.40
C PHE A 120 -6.31 21.14 -14.24
N SER A 121 -5.09 20.87 -13.78
CA SER A 121 -4.39 21.68 -12.77
C SER A 121 -4.41 23.17 -13.14
N PRO A 122 -4.37 24.06 -12.13
CA PRO A 122 -4.38 25.49 -12.39
C PRO A 122 -3.26 25.87 -13.37
N SER A 123 -3.61 26.60 -14.43
CA SER A 123 -2.63 27.10 -15.38
C SER A 123 -1.62 28.03 -14.72
N GLY A 124 -0.34 27.94 -15.06
CA GLY A 124 0.69 28.84 -14.55
C GLY A 124 2.10 28.32 -14.76
N THR A 125 3.06 28.96 -14.09
CA THR A 125 4.46 28.54 -14.07
C THR A 125 4.78 27.82 -12.76
N LEU A 126 5.56 26.74 -12.86
CA LEU A 126 6.13 26.08 -11.69
C LEU A 126 7.25 26.94 -11.11
N SER A 127 7.17 27.19 -9.80
CA SER A 127 8.21 27.91 -9.07
C SER A 127 9.37 26.98 -8.73
N VAL A 128 10.59 27.51 -8.74
CA VAL A 128 11.79 26.80 -8.26
C VAL A 128 11.66 26.37 -6.78
N LEU A 129 10.80 27.07 -6.01
CA LEU A 129 10.48 26.73 -4.63
C LEU A 129 9.76 25.37 -4.49
N ALA A 130 9.28 24.77 -5.59
CA ALA A 130 8.77 23.40 -5.58
C ALA A 130 9.82 22.39 -5.10
N ILE A 131 11.09 22.56 -5.47
CA ILE A 131 12.17 21.63 -5.15
C ILE A 131 12.34 21.43 -3.63
N PRO A 132 12.57 22.48 -2.82
CA PRO A 132 12.65 22.32 -1.37
C PRO A 132 11.32 21.87 -0.75
N GLY A 133 10.17 22.27 -1.33
CA GLY A 133 8.86 21.79 -0.88
C GLY A 133 8.72 20.27 -1.00
N ILE A 134 9.11 19.69 -2.14
CA ILE A 134 9.12 18.24 -2.38
C ILE A 134 10.05 17.54 -1.38
N GLY A 135 11.25 18.09 -1.15
CA GLY A 135 12.21 17.53 -0.20
C GLY A 135 11.65 17.44 1.22
N ILE A 136 10.98 18.49 1.69
CA ILE A 136 10.39 18.53 3.04
C ILE A 136 9.17 17.60 3.16
N ILE A 137 8.34 17.52 2.12
CA ILE A 137 7.21 16.57 2.07
C ILE A 137 7.73 15.12 2.10
N ALA A 138 8.76 14.80 1.31
CA ALA A 138 9.37 13.47 1.31
C ALA A 138 9.98 13.14 2.69
N ALA A 139 10.68 14.09 3.31
CA ALA A 139 11.24 13.94 4.65
C ALA A 139 10.16 13.66 5.70
N LYS A 140 9.01 14.36 5.65
CA LYS A 140 7.85 14.07 6.53
C LYS A 140 7.46 12.59 6.46
N HIS A 141 7.31 12.04 5.26
CA HIS A 141 6.88 10.65 5.08
C HIS A 141 7.91 9.64 5.58
N PHE A 142 9.19 9.91 5.34
CA PHE A 142 10.27 9.08 5.86
C PHE A 142 10.31 9.08 7.39
N VAL A 143 10.25 10.26 8.03
CA VAL A 143 10.20 10.39 9.50
C VAL A 143 8.98 9.69 10.08
N PHE A 144 7.84 9.73 9.37
CA PHE A 144 6.63 9.02 9.78
C PHE A 144 6.86 7.50 9.88
N ILE A 145 7.54 6.92 8.88
CA ILE A 145 7.84 5.49 8.86
C ILE A 145 8.76 5.15 10.03
N GLN A 146 9.83 5.92 10.22
CA GLN A 146 10.81 5.73 11.31
C GLN A 146 10.17 5.83 12.70
N ALA A 147 9.31 6.83 12.92
CA ALA A 147 8.65 7.04 14.20
C ALA A 147 7.69 5.89 14.56
N ARG A 148 7.06 5.26 13.57
CA ARG A 148 6.18 4.10 13.80
C ARG A 148 6.98 2.81 13.98
N GLU A 149 8.10 2.68 13.28
CA GLU A 149 9.01 1.55 13.45
C GLU A 149 9.61 1.54 14.85
N SER A 150 10.14 2.67 15.32
CA SER A 150 10.69 2.81 16.67
C SER A 150 9.65 2.58 17.78
N ALA A 151 8.37 2.85 17.47
CA ALA A 151 7.25 2.55 18.35
C ALA A 151 6.75 1.10 18.26
N GLY A 152 7.37 0.23 17.45
CA GLY A 152 7.01 -1.19 17.30
C GLY A 152 5.67 -1.44 16.61
N VAL A 153 5.08 -0.41 15.98
CA VAL A 153 3.69 -0.45 15.51
C VAL A 153 3.50 -1.45 14.38
N TYR A 154 4.51 -1.66 13.54
CA TYR A 154 4.42 -2.60 12.43
C TYR A 154 4.39 -4.05 12.91
N GLU A 155 4.96 -4.39 14.06
CA GLU A 155 4.98 -5.75 14.57
C GLU A 155 3.62 -6.18 15.15
N THR A 156 2.88 -5.23 15.73
CA THR A 156 1.59 -5.48 16.41
C THR A 156 0.38 -5.12 15.56
N ALA A 157 0.54 -4.35 14.49
CA ALA A 157 -0.55 -3.96 13.61
C ALA A 157 -0.81 -5.02 12.53
N SER A 158 -2.07 -5.43 12.39
CA SER A 158 -2.52 -6.24 11.26
C SER A 158 -2.53 -5.42 9.97
N SER A 159 -2.07 -6.02 8.85
CA SER A 159 -2.19 -5.45 7.50
C SER A 159 -3.61 -5.03 7.10
N ARG A 160 -4.64 -5.61 7.72
CA ARG A 160 -6.06 -5.22 7.53
C ARG A 160 -6.45 -3.93 8.23
N ARG A 161 -5.89 -3.69 9.42
CA ARG A 161 -6.26 -2.57 10.28
C ARG A 161 -5.30 -1.39 10.15
N ILE A 162 -4.05 -1.66 9.77
CA ILE A 162 -3.10 -0.61 9.45
C ILE A 162 -3.58 0.11 8.18
N ARG A 163 -3.83 1.42 8.33
CA ARG A 163 -4.24 2.33 7.24
C ARG A 163 -5.37 1.81 6.37
N ARG A 164 -6.62 1.81 6.85
CA ARG A 164 -7.81 1.35 6.10
C ARG A 164 -8.00 2.02 4.73
N ASN A 165 -8.71 1.37 3.80
CA ASN A 165 -9.01 1.92 2.45
C ASN A 165 -9.65 3.31 2.50
N ARG A 166 -10.49 3.59 3.50
CA ARG A 166 -11.04 4.95 3.73
C ARG A 166 -9.97 6.05 3.84
N SER A 167 -8.77 5.74 4.31
CA SER A 167 -7.66 6.72 4.36
C SER A 167 -7.19 7.08 2.97
N LEU A 168 -7.15 6.11 2.06
CA LEU A 168 -6.77 6.33 0.67
C LEU A 168 -7.89 7.07 -0.09
N LEU A 169 -9.16 6.77 0.21
CA LEU A 169 -10.31 7.55 -0.27
C LEU A 169 -10.20 9.02 0.16
N LEU A 170 -9.90 9.25 1.44
CA LEU A 170 -9.71 10.61 1.98
C LEU A 170 -8.55 11.33 1.29
N VAL A 171 -7.43 10.67 1.02
CA VAL A 171 -6.31 11.26 0.27
C VAL A 171 -6.74 11.70 -1.14
N ALA A 172 -7.49 10.86 -1.85
CA ALA A 172 -8.02 11.21 -3.16
C ALA A 172 -8.98 12.42 -3.11
N LEU A 173 -9.86 12.46 -2.11
CA LEU A 173 -10.80 13.57 -1.91
C LEU A 173 -10.09 14.87 -1.52
N LEU A 174 -9.13 14.82 -0.58
CA LEU A 174 -8.38 15.97 -0.12
C LEU A 174 -7.50 16.56 -1.25
N SER A 175 -6.87 15.71 -2.05
CA SER A 175 -6.07 16.16 -3.20
C SER A 175 -6.93 16.69 -4.35
N GLY A 176 -8.05 16.03 -4.68
CA GLY A 176 -9.02 16.55 -5.66
C GLY A 176 -9.61 17.89 -5.24
N GLY A 177 -10.01 18.02 -3.96
CA GLY A 177 -10.48 19.27 -3.37
C GLY A 177 -9.42 20.36 -3.37
N ALA A 178 -8.16 20.03 -3.05
CA ALA A 178 -7.04 20.95 -3.12
C ALA A 178 -6.91 21.59 -4.51
N VAL A 179 -6.90 20.76 -5.55
CA VAL A 179 -6.78 21.23 -6.93
C VAL A 179 -7.99 22.05 -7.34
N ALA A 180 -9.22 21.62 -7.02
CA ALA A 180 -10.43 22.37 -7.32
C ALA A 180 -10.43 23.78 -6.69
N VAL A 181 -10.06 23.90 -5.41
CA VAL A 181 -9.97 25.18 -4.70
C VAL A 181 -8.87 26.07 -5.31
N LEU A 182 -7.70 25.50 -5.59
CA LEU A 182 -6.56 26.25 -6.16
C LEU A 182 -6.81 26.69 -7.61
N SER A 183 -7.63 25.96 -8.36
CA SER A 183 -8.07 26.37 -9.71
C SER A 183 -9.05 27.53 -9.69
N ALA A 184 -9.79 27.74 -8.60
CA ALA A 184 -10.81 28.78 -8.48
C ALA A 184 -10.25 30.15 -8.04
N VAL A 185 -9.09 30.19 -7.40
CA VAL A 185 -8.44 31.45 -6.98
C VAL A 185 -7.56 32.00 -8.09
N SER A 186 -7.24 33.30 -8.09
CA SER A 186 -6.49 33.92 -9.20
C SER A 186 -5.38 34.90 -8.77
N THR A 187 -5.41 35.38 -7.52
CA THR A 187 -4.42 36.36 -7.01
C THR A 187 -3.49 35.70 -5.98
N PRO A 188 -2.24 36.18 -5.80
CA PRO A 188 -1.31 35.62 -4.82
C PRO A 188 -1.87 35.58 -3.39
N ALA A 189 -2.58 36.63 -2.96
CA ALA A 189 -3.22 36.67 -1.65
C ALA A 189 -4.29 35.57 -1.50
N THR A 190 -5.15 35.40 -2.51
CA THR A 190 -6.15 34.31 -2.52
C THR A 190 -5.52 32.92 -2.63
N THR A 191 -4.36 32.78 -3.29
CA THR A 191 -3.60 31.52 -3.35
C THR A 191 -3.08 31.12 -1.97
N MET A 192 -2.53 32.08 -1.21
CA MET A 192 -2.09 31.83 0.18
C MET A 192 -3.26 31.37 1.06
N VAL A 193 -4.39 32.09 0.99
CA VAL A 193 -5.60 31.73 1.77
C VAL A 193 -6.14 30.36 1.38
N ALA A 194 -6.19 30.05 0.07
CA ALA A 194 -6.55 28.73 -0.42
C ALA A 194 -5.60 27.63 0.07
N ALA A 195 -4.29 27.88 0.04
CA ALA A 195 -3.29 26.94 0.53
C ALA A 195 -3.49 26.64 2.02
N MET A 196 -3.76 27.67 2.84
CA MET A 196 -4.07 27.49 4.27
C MET A 196 -5.37 26.68 4.48
N ALA A 197 -6.44 27.04 3.76
CA ALA A 197 -7.73 26.35 3.85
C ALA A 197 -7.63 24.87 3.47
N VAL A 198 -6.83 24.54 2.46
CA VAL A 198 -6.57 23.17 2.01
C VAL A 198 -5.60 22.44 2.96
N ALA A 199 -4.61 23.12 3.51
CA ALA A 199 -3.65 22.52 4.44
C ALA A 199 -4.31 22.08 5.75
N ALA A 200 -5.32 22.81 6.25
CA ALA A 200 -5.99 22.50 7.51
C ALA A 200 -6.56 21.05 7.59
N PRO A 201 -7.40 20.58 6.65
CA PRO A 201 -7.89 19.21 6.68
C PRO A 201 -6.77 18.16 6.44
N TRP A 202 -5.71 18.52 5.71
CA TRP A 202 -4.52 17.68 5.54
C TRP A 202 -3.75 17.49 6.85
N VAL A 203 -3.52 18.56 7.62
CA VAL A 203 -2.90 18.49 8.95
C VAL A 203 -3.74 17.62 9.88
N LEU A 204 -5.06 17.80 9.90
CA LEU A 204 -5.96 16.96 10.71
C LEU A 204 -5.88 15.48 10.32
N PHE A 205 -5.81 15.21 9.02
CA PHE A 205 -5.64 13.87 8.48
C PHE A 205 -4.30 13.25 8.89
N ASP A 206 -3.19 13.99 8.80
CA ASP A 206 -1.87 13.52 9.22
C ASP A 206 -1.76 13.33 10.75
N CYS A 207 -2.36 14.21 11.54
CA CYS A 207 -2.48 14.05 13.00
C CYS A 207 -3.26 12.78 13.35
N ARG A 208 -4.41 12.55 12.71
CA ARG A 208 -5.17 11.30 12.85
C ARG A 208 -4.31 10.10 12.47
N GLN A 209 -3.54 10.21 11.39
CA GLN A 209 -2.63 9.16 10.97
C GLN A 209 -1.50 8.91 11.98
N ALA A 210 -1.11 9.92 12.75
CA ALA A 210 -0.09 9.82 13.80
C ALA A 210 -0.65 9.28 15.12
N GLY A 211 -1.95 9.01 15.19
CA GLY A 211 -2.63 8.60 16.42
C GLY A 211 -2.94 9.76 17.38
N LEU A 212 -2.90 11.01 16.90
CA LEU A 212 -3.17 12.21 17.69
C LEU A 212 -4.64 12.63 17.59
N GLY A 213 -5.31 12.80 18.73
CA GLY A 213 -6.70 13.26 18.83
C GLY A 213 -7.66 12.18 19.36
N PRO A 214 -8.97 12.46 19.46
CA PRO A 214 -9.96 11.56 20.08
C PRO A 214 -10.35 10.36 19.18
N TRP A 215 -9.42 9.90 18.35
CA TRP A 215 -9.67 8.88 17.34
C TRP A 215 -9.51 7.49 17.95
N PHE A 216 -10.38 6.54 17.55
CA PHE A 216 -10.30 5.17 18.02
C PHE A 216 -8.89 4.60 17.79
N PRO A 217 -8.25 4.01 18.83
CA PRO A 217 -6.95 3.39 18.69
C PRO A 217 -7.01 2.29 17.62
N VAL A 218 -5.92 2.12 16.88
CA VAL A 218 -5.74 0.94 16.03
C VAL A 218 -5.68 -0.26 16.98
N ILE A 219 -6.73 -1.07 17.00
CA ILE A 219 -6.78 -2.28 17.82
C ILE A 219 -5.60 -3.18 17.39
N GLU A 220 -4.69 -3.42 18.33
CA GLU A 220 -3.53 -4.31 18.17
C GLU A 220 -4.00 -5.72 17.80
N GLY A 221 -3.25 -6.38 16.93
CA GLY A 221 -3.46 -7.79 16.64
C GLY A 221 -2.40 -8.59 17.39
N ASP A 222 -2.80 -9.52 18.27
CA ASP A 222 -1.90 -10.37 19.06
C ASP A 222 -1.08 -11.39 18.23
N ALA A 223 -1.00 -11.24 16.91
CA ALA A 223 -0.39 -12.24 16.05
C ALA A 223 1.10 -11.93 15.80
N VAL A 224 1.91 -12.03 16.86
CA VAL A 224 3.37 -12.08 16.73
C VAL A 224 3.76 -13.39 16.01
N ASP A 225 4.54 -13.30 14.93
CA ASP A 225 5.08 -14.50 14.27
C ASP A 225 6.08 -15.20 15.19
N ARG A 226 5.60 -16.22 15.91
CA ARG A 226 6.50 -17.10 16.65
C ARG A 226 7.28 -17.98 15.66
N PRO A 227 8.62 -18.05 15.78
CA PRO A 227 9.41 -18.93 14.93
C PRO A 227 9.00 -20.39 15.14
N VAL A 228 8.90 -21.13 14.03
CA VAL A 228 8.63 -22.56 14.06
C VAL A 228 9.97 -23.28 14.15
N SER A 229 10.14 -24.12 15.16
CA SER A 229 11.37 -24.89 15.34
C SER A 229 11.48 -25.97 14.26
N ALA A 230 12.62 -26.01 13.56
CA ALA A 230 12.95 -27.11 12.66
C ALA A 230 13.51 -28.30 13.47
N PRO A 231 13.26 -29.55 13.02
CA PRO A 231 14.06 -30.70 13.43
C PRO A 231 15.57 -30.43 13.22
N ARG A 232 16.40 -30.90 14.15
CA ARG A 232 17.86 -30.76 14.07
C ARG A 232 18.44 -31.84 13.14
N GLY A 233 19.43 -31.48 12.33
CA GLY A 233 20.13 -32.41 11.43
C GLY A 233 19.93 -32.09 9.95
N GLN A 234 20.53 -32.90 9.09
CA GLN A 234 20.31 -32.81 7.65
C GLN A 234 19.07 -33.61 7.25
N PRO A 235 18.28 -33.13 6.28
CA PRO A 235 17.14 -33.89 5.77
C PRO A 235 17.62 -35.10 4.96
N TYR A 236 16.84 -36.18 4.98
CA TYR A 236 17.10 -37.35 4.14
C TYR A 236 16.98 -37.05 2.66
N THR A 237 15.95 -36.28 2.33
CA THR A 237 15.64 -35.89 0.96
C THR A 237 14.91 -34.56 0.93
N THR A 238 14.99 -33.88 -0.21
CA THR A 238 14.34 -32.61 -0.45
C THR A 238 13.53 -32.68 -1.75
N PHE A 239 12.29 -32.21 -1.69
CA PHE A 239 11.40 -32.12 -2.85
C PHE A 239 11.09 -30.65 -3.12
N ALA A 240 11.34 -30.20 -4.34
CA ALA A 240 11.03 -28.84 -4.78
C ALA A 240 9.93 -28.87 -5.85
N HIS A 241 9.17 -27.79 -5.95
CA HIS A 241 8.21 -27.61 -7.03
C HIS A 241 8.93 -27.39 -8.38
N ASP A 242 8.31 -27.84 -9.47
CA ASP A 242 8.74 -27.46 -10.81
C ASP A 242 8.46 -25.97 -11.05
N LYS A 243 9.53 -25.17 -11.13
CA LYS A 243 9.46 -23.72 -11.35
C LYS A 243 8.78 -23.35 -12.66
N ARG A 244 8.82 -24.21 -13.69
CA ARG A 244 8.16 -23.94 -14.98
C ARG A 244 6.65 -24.05 -14.84
N GLY A 245 6.16 -25.11 -14.21
CA GLY A 245 4.75 -25.30 -13.89
C GLY A 245 4.20 -24.16 -13.03
N VAL A 246 4.89 -23.79 -11.95
CA VAL A 246 4.47 -22.68 -11.07
C VAL A 246 4.40 -21.35 -11.84
N ARG A 247 5.37 -21.07 -12.71
CA ARG A 247 5.34 -19.85 -13.53
C ARG A 247 4.15 -19.83 -14.49
N GLN A 248 3.85 -20.95 -15.15
CA GLN A 248 2.70 -21.04 -16.04
C GLN A 248 1.38 -20.86 -15.27
N HIS A 249 1.27 -21.48 -14.09
CA HIS A 249 0.12 -21.30 -13.21
C HIS A 249 -0.03 -19.84 -12.76
N ALA A 250 1.06 -19.21 -12.31
CA ALA A 250 1.08 -17.82 -11.88
C ALA A 250 0.66 -16.84 -12.99
N PHE A 251 1.15 -17.02 -14.22
CA PHE A 251 0.73 -16.20 -15.36
C PHE A 251 -0.72 -16.47 -15.78
N GLY A 252 -1.14 -17.73 -15.81
CA GLY A 252 -2.52 -18.11 -16.18
C GLY A 252 -3.54 -17.54 -15.19
N GLY A 253 -3.30 -17.75 -13.89
CA GLY A 253 -4.12 -17.18 -12.82
C GLY A 253 -4.10 -15.66 -12.86
N GLY A 254 -2.91 -15.05 -12.95
CA GLY A 254 -2.79 -13.59 -12.99
C GLY A 254 -3.47 -12.93 -14.19
N PHE A 255 -3.46 -13.60 -15.34
CA PHE A 255 -4.20 -13.16 -16.53
C PHE A 255 -5.72 -13.23 -16.32
N ALA A 256 -6.23 -14.33 -15.75
CA ALA A 256 -7.65 -14.46 -15.42
C ALA A 256 -8.10 -13.38 -14.41
N TYR A 257 -7.30 -13.14 -13.37
CA TYR A 257 -7.54 -12.07 -12.40
C TYR A 257 -7.53 -10.68 -13.03
N ALA A 258 -6.59 -10.41 -13.94
CA ALA A 258 -6.54 -9.15 -14.67
C ALA A 258 -7.80 -8.94 -15.52
N LEU A 259 -8.35 -9.98 -16.15
CA LEU A 259 -9.60 -9.88 -16.90
C LEU A 259 -10.80 -9.59 -16.00
N ASP A 260 -10.98 -10.33 -14.91
CA ASP A 260 -12.15 -10.22 -14.04
C ASP A 260 -12.17 -8.90 -13.24
N ALA A 261 -11.06 -8.58 -12.57
CA ALA A 261 -10.91 -7.31 -11.87
C ALA A 261 -10.89 -6.13 -12.85
N GLY A 262 -10.26 -6.32 -14.02
CA GLY A 262 -10.23 -5.33 -15.08
C GLY A 262 -11.63 -4.97 -15.58
N PHE A 263 -12.52 -5.95 -15.74
CA PHE A 263 -13.91 -5.71 -16.16
C PHE A 263 -14.69 -4.88 -15.14
N SER A 264 -14.60 -5.24 -13.86
CA SER A 264 -15.27 -4.52 -12.76
C SER A 264 -14.81 -3.06 -12.67
N VAL A 265 -13.50 -2.83 -12.80
CA VAL A 265 -12.92 -1.49 -12.83
C VAL A 265 -13.30 -0.73 -14.11
N MET A 266 -13.30 -1.40 -15.26
CA MET A 266 -13.63 -0.82 -16.56
C MET A 266 -15.06 -0.29 -16.59
N LEU A 267 -16.02 -1.02 -16.01
CA LEU A 267 -17.42 -0.59 -15.94
C LEU A 267 -17.56 0.75 -15.19
N LEU A 268 -17.05 0.81 -13.96
CA LEU A 268 -17.16 2.01 -13.13
C LEU A 268 -16.39 3.19 -13.72
N SER A 269 -15.17 2.92 -14.21
CA SER A 269 -14.33 3.94 -14.85
C SER A 269 -14.97 4.47 -16.13
N GLY A 270 -15.58 3.61 -16.95
CA GLY A 270 -16.29 3.99 -18.17
C GLY A 270 -17.48 4.93 -17.92
N ILE A 271 -18.28 4.66 -16.88
CA ILE A 271 -19.39 5.55 -16.46
C ILE A 271 -18.86 6.95 -16.10
N LEU A 272 -17.78 7.00 -15.32
CA LEU A 272 -17.14 8.25 -14.92
C LEU A 272 -16.49 8.96 -16.12
N ALA A 273 -15.90 8.22 -17.05
CA ALA A 273 -15.27 8.74 -18.27
C ALA A 273 -16.23 9.47 -19.20
N ILE A 274 -17.38 8.86 -19.44
CA ILE A 274 -18.45 9.40 -20.26
C ILE A 274 -18.94 10.70 -19.63
N SER A 275 -19.15 10.70 -18.31
CA SER A 275 -19.58 11.86 -17.55
C SER A 275 -18.57 13.01 -17.60
N ALA A 276 -17.27 12.71 -17.59
CA ALA A 276 -16.19 13.69 -17.62
C ALA A 276 -15.71 14.07 -19.04
N ARG A 277 -16.29 13.51 -20.11
CA ARG A 277 -15.82 13.65 -21.51
C ARG A 277 -14.34 13.32 -21.71
N ALA A 278 -13.79 12.43 -20.88
CA ALA A 278 -12.37 12.07 -20.84
C ALA A 278 -12.11 10.62 -21.29
N VAL A 279 -12.89 10.15 -22.28
CA VAL A 279 -12.99 8.73 -22.66
C VAL A 279 -11.63 8.11 -23.04
N TRP A 280 -10.77 8.84 -23.74
CA TRP A 280 -9.45 8.34 -24.16
C TRP A 280 -8.49 8.12 -22.99
N LEU A 281 -8.49 9.02 -22.01
CA LEU A 281 -7.67 8.88 -20.80
C LEU A 281 -8.12 7.68 -19.97
N VAL A 282 -9.44 7.48 -19.87
CA VAL A 282 -9.97 6.32 -19.16
C VAL A 282 -9.67 5.03 -19.92
N LEU A 283 -9.80 5.00 -21.25
CA LEU A 283 -9.49 3.80 -22.03
C LEU A 283 -8.00 3.40 -21.90
N VAL A 284 -7.09 4.37 -21.95
CA VAL A 284 -5.65 4.13 -21.70
C VAL A 284 -5.44 3.62 -20.28
N MET A 285 -5.98 4.31 -19.28
CA MET A 285 -5.84 3.88 -17.89
C MET A 285 -6.40 2.45 -17.71
N VAL A 286 -7.56 2.14 -18.28
CA VAL A 286 -8.32 0.89 -18.10
C VAL A 286 -7.58 -0.30 -18.70
N VAL A 287 -6.85 -0.09 -19.79
CA VAL A 287 -5.97 -1.11 -20.37
C VAL A 287 -4.68 -1.23 -19.57
N LEU A 288 -4.13 -0.10 -19.10
CA LEU A 288 -2.87 -0.10 -18.37
C LEU A 288 -2.97 -0.80 -17.00
N LEU A 289 -4.08 -0.67 -16.27
CA LEU A 289 -4.19 -1.23 -14.93
C LEU A 289 -4.16 -2.78 -14.90
N PRO A 290 -5.00 -3.50 -15.65
CA PRO A 290 -4.96 -4.97 -15.68
C PRO A 290 -3.60 -5.49 -16.14
N VAL A 291 -3.03 -4.87 -17.19
CA VAL A 291 -1.81 -5.35 -17.84
C VAL A 291 -0.55 -5.02 -17.04
N PHE A 292 -0.45 -3.82 -16.48
CA PHE A 292 0.79 -3.34 -15.84
C PHE A 292 0.74 -3.35 -14.31
N LEU A 293 -0.41 -3.55 -13.69
CA LEU A 293 -0.51 -3.67 -12.22
C LEU A 293 -1.04 -5.02 -11.78
N ILE A 294 -2.24 -5.41 -12.23
CA ILE A 294 -2.91 -6.62 -11.71
C ILE A 294 -2.18 -7.88 -12.15
N LEU A 295 -1.89 -8.03 -13.45
CA LEU A 295 -1.17 -9.17 -13.99
C LEU A 295 0.22 -9.36 -13.36
N PRO A 296 1.13 -8.37 -13.34
CA PRO A 296 2.45 -8.57 -12.73
C PRO A 296 2.36 -8.79 -11.22
N ALA A 297 1.44 -8.14 -10.52
CA ALA A 297 1.33 -8.30 -9.08
C ALA A 297 0.74 -9.66 -8.67
N SER A 298 -0.27 -10.17 -9.39
CA SER A 298 -0.82 -11.51 -9.18
C SER A 298 0.18 -12.60 -9.56
N ALA A 299 0.88 -12.45 -10.70
CA ALA A 299 1.96 -13.35 -11.08
C ALA A 299 3.08 -13.35 -10.02
N LEU A 300 3.43 -12.18 -9.47
CA LEU A 300 4.41 -12.05 -8.40
C LEU A 300 3.95 -12.74 -7.11
N VAL A 301 2.68 -12.56 -6.70
CA VAL A 301 2.13 -13.20 -5.49
C VAL A 301 2.19 -14.71 -5.61
N MET A 302 1.69 -15.28 -6.71
CA MET A 302 1.68 -16.73 -6.94
C MET A 302 3.09 -17.28 -7.01
N TRP A 303 3.99 -16.58 -7.71
CA TRP A 303 5.39 -16.97 -7.81
C TRP A 303 6.08 -16.96 -6.44
N ILE A 304 5.94 -15.89 -5.66
CA ILE A 304 6.51 -15.83 -4.30
C ILE A 304 5.88 -16.91 -3.42
N GLY A 305 4.56 -17.12 -3.49
CA GLY A 305 3.81 -18.09 -2.71
C GLY A 305 4.34 -19.51 -2.86
N GLU A 306 4.53 -19.96 -4.09
CA GLU A 306 4.70 -21.38 -4.38
C GLU A 306 6.11 -21.77 -4.84
N SER A 307 6.86 -20.90 -5.51
CA SER A 307 8.04 -21.33 -6.27
C SER A 307 9.30 -21.62 -5.44
N HIS A 308 9.32 -21.22 -4.16
CA HIS A 308 10.51 -21.30 -3.30
C HIS A 308 10.36 -22.26 -2.12
N VAL A 309 9.21 -22.94 -2.02
CA VAL A 309 8.95 -23.91 -0.95
C VAL A 309 9.52 -25.27 -1.33
N GLU A 310 10.40 -25.77 -0.48
CA GLU A 310 10.96 -27.12 -0.52
C GLU A 310 10.42 -27.94 0.66
N TYR A 311 10.04 -29.18 0.39
CA TYR A 311 9.67 -30.13 1.42
C TYR A 311 10.89 -30.96 1.81
N ARG A 312 11.28 -30.87 3.08
CA ARG A 312 12.43 -31.56 3.66
C ARG A 312 11.93 -32.70 4.54
N LEU A 313 12.35 -33.92 4.22
CA LEU A 313 11.97 -35.11 4.98
C LEU A 313 12.98 -35.38 6.09
N TYR A 314 12.47 -35.52 7.31
CA TYR A 314 13.21 -35.91 8.51
C TYR A 314 12.58 -37.17 9.12
N ASP A 315 13.29 -37.83 10.04
CA ASP A 315 12.78 -39.01 10.76
C ASP A 315 11.42 -38.75 11.43
N ASN A 316 11.26 -37.55 11.99
CA ASN A 316 10.13 -37.21 12.84
C ASN A 316 9.06 -36.38 12.11
N GLY A 317 9.21 -36.09 10.82
CA GLY A 317 8.22 -35.30 10.08
C GLY A 317 8.68 -34.70 8.77
N ILE A 318 7.75 -34.04 8.10
CA ILE A 318 7.99 -33.24 6.89
C ILE A 318 8.01 -31.76 7.28
N VAL A 319 9.00 -31.04 6.76
CA VAL A 319 9.16 -29.60 7.00
C VAL A 319 9.03 -28.87 5.67
N ALA A 320 8.12 -27.91 5.60
CA ALA A 320 8.08 -26.96 4.49
C ALA A 320 9.05 -25.81 4.78
N TYR A 321 10.06 -25.67 3.94
CA TYR A 321 11.11 -24.67 4.05
C TYR A 321 11.06 -23.72 2.85
N ASP A 322 10.99 -22.43 3.10
CA ASP A 322 11.10 -21.44 2.03
C ASP A 322 12.57 -21.02 1.83
N THR A 323 13.10 -21.32 0.66
CA THR A 323 14.50 -21.02 0.29
C THR A 323 14.77 -19.55 0.02
N TYR A 324 13.75 -18.78 -0.38
CA TYR A 324 13.88 -17.35 -0.65
C TYR A 324 13.81 -16.54 0.64
N LEU A 325 12.89 -16.89 1.54
CA LEU A 325 12.73 -16.24 2.84
C LEU A 325 13.61 -16.86 3.93
N ASN A 326 14.33 -17.93 3.60
CA ASN A 326 15.21 -18.67 4.51
C ASN A 326 14.52 -19.03 5.85
N THR A 327 13.26 -19.46 5.76
CA THR A 327 12.36 -19.59 6.93
C THR A 327 11.48 -20.84 6.82
N VAL A 328 11.35 -21.56 7.93
CA VAL A 328 10.38 -22.67 8.07
C VAL A 328 8.95 -22.14 8.03
N GLN A 329 8.15 -22.71 7.14
CA GLN A 329 6.74 -22.34 6.94
C GLN A 329 5.84 -23.12 7.89
N TRP A 330 5.98 -24.44 7.91
CA TRP A 330 5.23 -25.36 8.79
C TRP A 330 5.97 -26.69 8.95
N VAL A 331 5.56 -27.48 9.95
CA VAL A 331 6.06 -28.82 10.25
C VAL A 331 4.87 -29.75 10.41
N ALA A 332 4.89 -30.89 9.73
CA ALA A 332 3.91 -31.97 9.86
C ALA A 332 4.60 -33.19 10.50
N PRO A 333 4.30 -33.53 11.76
CA PRO A 333 4.90 -34.69 12.43
C PRO A 333 4.31 -36.00 11.88
N VAL A 334 5.10 -37.07 11.88
CA VAL A 334 4.67 -38.40 11.39
C VAL A 334 3.59 -39.02 12.28
N GLU A 335 3.53 -38.66 13.57
CA GLU A 335 2.52 -39.16 14.52
C GLU A 335 1.07 -38.76 14.17
N ALA A 336 0.87 -37.80 13.25
CA ALA A 336 -0.46 -37.39 12.79
C ALA A 336 -1.11 -38.37 11.79
N PHE A 337 -0.47 -39.47 11.42
CA PHE A 337 -0.98 -40.50 10.49
C PHE A 337 -1.44 -41.80 11.16
N VAL A 338 -1.78 -41.77 12.45
CA VAL A 338 -2.57 -42.87 13.03
C VAL A 338 -4.03 -42.64 12.62
N PHE A 339 -4.45 -43.33 11.57
CA PHE A 339 -5.85 -43.43 11.17
C PHE A 339 -6.71 -43.83 12.38
N SER A 340 -7.65 -42.96 12.77
CA SER A 340 -8.82 -43.33 13.57
C SER A 340 -9.98 -43.71 12.66
#